data_AF-A0A7J0GQU0-F1
#
_entry.id   AF-A0A7J0GQU0-F1
#
_cell.length_a   1.000
_cell.length_b   1.000
_cell.length_c   1.000
_cell.angle_alpha   90.00
_cell.angle_beta   90.00
_cell.angle_gamma   90.00
#
_symmetry.space_group_name_H-M   'P 1'
#
loop_
_entity.id
_entity.type
_entity.pdbx_description
1 polymer ?
#
loop_
_entity_poly.entity_id
_entity_poly.type
_entity_poly.pdbx_seq_one_letter_code
_entity_poly.pdbx_strand_id
1 'polypeptide(L)'
;MAASSGEFSDAIETPVLDAEGPGILHKISEHGGYAYVGMSALAASGDIRAAEAAREMAWEQLHSGPWNSVLPIWRDAYSMACLHVARFHCAGGQFSEAIRVLDMGLIMGGLALRKDLESAVEKASAMARNLRVSEGGGEGVVQAQCLLLLPQQFKDAEVDCIALLLTFCRRRAGASVPWLVIFHST
;
A
#
# COMPACT_ATOMS: atom_id res chain seq x y z
N MET A 1 -6.86 31.01 1.16
CA MET A 1 -5.60 30.56 0.55
C MET A 1 -5.69 29.05 0.42
N ALA A 2 -5.77 28.54 -0.81
CA ALA A 2 -5.78 27.10 -1.05
C ALA A 2 -4.35 26.58 -0.85
N ALA A 3 -4.12 25.75 0.16
CA ALA A 3 -2.91 24.94 0.22
C ALA A 3 -2.85 24.15 -1.10
N SER A 4 -1.79 24.36 -1.87
CA SER A 4 -1.70 23.78 -3.20
C SER A 4 -1.70 22.26 -3.06
N SER A 5 -2.57 21.58 -3.80
CA SER A 5 -2.57 20.13 -3.91
C SER A 5 -1.23 19.54 -4.39
N GLY A 6 -0.28 20.40 -4.82
CA GLY A 6 1.10 20.05 -5.14
C GLY A 6 2.02 19.85 -3.93
N GLU A 7 1.79 20.50 -2.79
CA GLU A 7 2.65 20.33 -1.59
C GLU A 7 2.52 18.94 -0.96
N PHE A 8 1.36 18.30 -1.08
CA PHE A 8 1.14 16.97 -0.50
C PHE A 8 1.67 15.83 -1.37
N SER A 9 1.87 16.04 -2.68
CA SER A 9 2.43 15.03 -3.60
C SER A 9 3.92 14.76 -3.35
N ASP A 10 4.63 15.75 -2.79
CA ASP A 10 6.03 15.67 -2.35
C ASP A 10 6.17 15.28 -0.87
N ALA A 11 5.07 14.98 -0.17
CA ALA A 11 5.08 14.84 1.28
C ALA A 11 5.83 13.61 1.82
N ILE A 12 6.02 12.57 0.99
CA ILE A 12 6.78 11.37 1.36
C ILE A 12 7.85 11.13 0.31
N GLU A 13 9.08 11.51 0.65
CA GLU A 13 10.28 11.16 -0.10
C GLU A 13 10.68 9.72 0.21
N THR A 14 11.05 8.95 -0.82
CA THR A 14 11.42 7.54 -0.69
C THR A 14 12.74 7.25 -1.43
N PRO A 15 13.86 7.84 -0.98
CA PRO A 15 15.14 7.75 -1.69
C PRO A 15 15.70 6.32 -1.77
N VAL A 16 15.39 5.45 -0.81
CA VAL A 16 15.83 4.04 -0.86
C VAL A 16 14.99 3.26 -1.86
N LEU A 17 13.68 3.49 -1.90
CA LEU A 17 12.79 2.91 -2.91
C LEU A 17 13.19 3.35 -4.32
N ASP A 18 13.54 4.61 -4.51
CA ASP A 18 13.97 5.13 -5.82
C ASP A 18 15.27 4.44 -6.30
N ALA A 19 16.17 4.12 -5.38
CA ALA A 19 17.44 3.44 -5.67
C ALA A 19 17.29 1.92 -5.84
N GLU A 20 16.58 1.26 -4.92
CA GLU A 20 16.49 -0.20 -4.84
C GLU A 20 15.29 -0.79 -5.60
N GLY A 21 14.27 0.03 -5.87
CA GLY A 21 13.02 -0.37 -6.52
C GLY A 21 13.21 -1.14 -7.83
N PRO A 22 14.06 -0.68 -8.77
CA PRO A 22 14.35 -1.43 -9.99
C PRO A 22 14.94 -2.83 -9.73
N GLY A 23 15.80 -2.96 -8.73
CA GLY A 23 16.39 -4.24 -8.33
C GLY A 23 15.36 -5.18 -7.71
N ILE A 24 14.44 -4.65 -6.90
CA ILE A 24 13.31 -5.40 -6.33
C ILE A 24 12.41 -5.92 -7.45
N LEU A 25 12.00 -5.04 -8.37
CA LEU A 25 11.14 -5.39 -9.51
C LEU A 25 11.79 -6.42 -10.43
N HIS A 26 13.09 -6.29 -10.69
CA HIS A 26 13.84 -7.25 -11.48
C HIS A 26 13.80 -8.65 -10.83
N LYS A 27 14.16 -8.76 -9.55
CA LYS A 27 14.11 -10.03 -8.81
C LYS A 27 12.71 -10.64 -8.76
N ILE A 28 11.67 -9.82 -8.61
CA ILE A 28 10.28 -10.31 -8.66
C ILE A 28 9.94 -10.88 -10.04
N SER A 29 10.40 -10.22 -11.11
CA SER A 29 10.17 -10.67 -12.49
C SER A 29 10.83 -12.02 -12.78
N GLU A 30 12.02 -12.29 -12.24
CA GLU A 30 12.72 -13.58 -12.38
C GLU A 30 11.91 -14.74 -11.80
N HIS A 31 11.03 -14.46 -10.83
CA HIS A 31 10.18 -15.45 -10.18
C HIS A 31 8.74 -15.43 -10.71
N GLY A 32 8.51 -14.83 -11.90
CA GLY A 32 7.22 -14.81 -12.56
C GLY A 32 6.24 -13.74 -12.07
N GLY A 33 6.69 -12.79 -11.24
CA GLY A 33 5.86 -11.71 -10.69
C GLY A 33 5.59 -10.55 -11.67
N TYR A 34 5.54 -10.79 -12.98
CA TYR A 34 5.40 -9.74 -14.01
C TYR A 34 4.16 -8.86 -13.84
N ALA A 35 3.04 -9.46 -13.41
CA ALA A 35 1.82 -8.69 -13.14
C ALA A 35 2.04 -7.69 -12.00
N TYR A 36 2.76 -8.08 -10.93
CA TYR A 36 3.10 -7.16 -9.84
C TYR A 36 3.99 -6.03 -10.36
N VAL A 37 4.98 -6.34 -11.19
CA VAL A 37 5.88 -5.33 -11.79
C VAL A 37 5.11 -4.29 -12.60
N GLY A 38 4.14 -4.71 -13.42
CA GLY A 38 3.29 -3.80 -14.17
C GLY A 38 2.46 -2.89 -13.26
N MET A 39 1.85 -3.45 -12.22
CA MET A 39 1.06 -2.67 -11.26
C MET A 39 1.91 -1.69 -10.44
N SER A 40 3.12 -2.09 -10.03
CA SER A 40 4.06 -1.20 -9.35
C SER A 40 4.54 -0.05 -10.25
N ALA A 41 4.78 -0.31 -11.54
CA ALA A 41 5.15 0.74 -12.49
C ALA A 41 4.02 1.78 -12.66
N LEU A 42 2.77 1.30 -12.79
CA LEU A 42 1.60 2.18 -12.84
C LEU A 42 1.41 2.96 -11.53
N ALA A 43 1.61 2.30 -10.38
CA ALA A 43 1.58 2.96 -9.07
C ALA A 43 2.61 4.09 -8.96
N ALA A 44 3.83 3.85 -9.41
CA ALA A 44 4.89 4.87 -9.44
C ALA A 44 4.53 6.05 -10.38
N SER A 45 3.75 5.80 -11.43
CA SER A 45 3.24 6.84 -12.34
C SER A 45 2.03 7.62 -11.81
N GLY A 46 1.50 7.26 -10.63
CA GLY A 46 0.39 7.97 -10.01
C GLY A 46 -0.97 7.24 -10.03
N ASP A 47 -1.01 5.94 -10.39
CA ASP A 47 -2.25 5.16 -10.35
C ASP A 47 -2.49 4.53 -8.96
N ILE A 48 -3.45 5.09 -8.21
CA ILE A 48 -3.84 4.57 -6.88
C ILE A 48 -4.41 3.15 -6.94
N ARG A 49 -5.21 2.83 -7.96
CA ARG A 49 -5.79 1.48 -8.10
C ARG A 49 -4.69 0.47 -8.34
N ALA A 50 -3.65 0.89 -9.06
CA ALA A 50 -2.49 0.04 -9.28
C ALA A 50 -1.67 -0.18 -8.02
N ALA A 51 -1.52 0.84 -7.17
CA ALA A 51 -0.87 0.72 -5.88
C ALA A 51 -1.60 -0.26 -4.94
N GLU A 52 -2.92 -0.15 -4.86
CA GLU A 52 -3.76 -1.06 -4.07
C GLU A 52 -3.68 -2.50 -4.58
N ALA A 53 -3.75 -2.69 -5.90
CA ALA A 53 -3.62 -4.00 -6.51
C ALA A 53 -2.24 -4.61 -6.28
N ALA A 54 -1.15 -3.85 -6.44
CA ALA A 54 0.20 -4.32 -6.13
C ALA A 54 0.32 -4.76 -4.66
N ARG A 55 -0.28 -4.01 -3.74
CA ARG A 55 -0.29 -4.35 -2.31
C ARG A 55 -1.03 -5.66 -2.04
N GLU A 56 -2.21 -5.86 -2.66
CA GLU A 56 -2.98 -7.10 -2.52
C GLU A 56 -2.23 -8.30 -3.12
N MET A 57 -1.63 -8.14 -4.30
CA MET A 57 -0.84 -9.19 -4.93
C MET A 57 0.33 -9.63 -4.04
N ALA A 58 1.09 -8.67 -3.48
CA ALA A 58 2.17 -9.00 -2.57
C ALA A 58 1.64 -9.65 -1.28
N TRP A 59 0.51 -9.18 -0.75
CA TRP A 59 -0.15 -9.80 0.39
C TRP A 59 -0.53 -11.26 0.14
N GLU A 60 -1.14 -11.57 -1.00
CA GLU A 60 -1.48 -12.94 -1.39
C GLU A 60 -0.24 -13.84 -1.44
N GLN A 61 0.88 -13.33 -1.95
CA GLN A 61 2.14 -14.08 -2.00
C GLN A 61 2.69 -14.37 -0.60
N LEU A 62 2.65 -13.38 0.32
CA LEU A 62 3.09 -13.57 1.70
C LEU A 62 2.27 -14.60 2.47
N HIS A 63 1.02 -14.84 2.07
CA HIS A 63 0.09 -15.77 2.73
C HIS A 63 -0.23 -17.02 1.90
N SER A 64 0.55 -17.29 0.86
CA SER A 64 0.37 -18.45 -0.01
C SER A 64 0.83 -19.78 0.61
N GLY A 65 1.60 -19.74 1.70
CA GLY A 65 2.15 -20.93 2.36
C GLY A 65 2.90 -20.62 3.66
N PRO A 66 3.60 -21.62 4.23
CA PRO A 66 4.45 -21.42 5.41
C PRO A 66 5.47 -20.29 5.18
N TRP A 67 5.73 -19.49 6.21
CA TRP A 67 6.53 -18.26 6.11
C TRP A 67 7.94 -18.46 5.54
N ASN A 68 8.53 -19.66 5.69
CA ASN A 68 9.86 -20.02 5.20
C ASN A 68 9.89 -20.45 3.73
N SER A 69 8.71 -20.71 3.13
CA SER A 69 8.56 -21.08 1.73
C SER A 69 8.33 -19.87 0.82
N VAL A 70 7.98 -18.73 1.41
CA VAL A 70 7.77 -17.47 0.70
C VAL A 70 9.12 -16.83 0.40
N LEU A 71 9.35 -16.46 -0.85
CA LEU A 71 10.60 -15.80 -1.26
C LEU A 71 10.75 -14.47 -0.50
N PRO A 72 11.92 -14.17 0.10
CA PRO A 72 12.15 -12.95 0.85
C PRO A 72 11.81 -11.67 0.08
N ILE A 73 11.98 -11.70 -1.25
CA ILE A 73 11.71 -10.55 -2.13
C ILE A 73 10.25 -10.08 -2.09
N TRP A 74 9.29 -10.96 -1.79
CA TRP A 74 7.88 -10.57 -1.66
C TRP A 74 7.62 -9.71 -0.42
N ARG A 75 8.49 -9.78 0.59
CA ARG A 75 8.43 -8.88 1.74
C ARG A 75 8.87 -7.47 1.35
N ASP A 76 9.94 -7.34 0.57
CA ASP A 76 10.36 -6.04 0.03
C ASP A 76 9.32 -5.48 -0.95
N ALA A 77 8.69 -6.35 -1.76
CA ALA A 77 7.56 -6.00 -2.61
C ALA A 77 6.37 -5.44 -1.80
N TYR A 78 6.04 -6.07 -0.68
CA TYR A 78 4.95 -5.58 0.17
C TYR A 78 5.28 -4.22 0.77
N SER A 79 6.53 -4.01 1.24
CA SER A 79 7.00 -2.69 1.70
C SER A 79 6.86 -1.61 0.63
N MET A 80 7.28 -1.92 -0.60
CA MET A 80 7.20 -1.02 -1.75
C MET A 80 5.75 -0.62 -2.07
N ALA A 81 4.84 -1.59 -2.08
CA ALA A 81 3.43 -1.33 -2.35
C ALA A 81 2.78 -0.51 -1.22
N CYS A 82 3.14 -0.74 0.04
CA CYS A 82 2.70 0.09 1.17
C CYS A 82 3.16 1.54 1.03
N LEU A 83 4.39 1.80 0.60
CA LEU A 83 4.89 3.16 0.33
C LEU A 83 4.08 3.85 -0.77
N HIS A 84 3.80 3.15 -1.87
CA HIS A 84 2.96 3.70 -2.94
C HIS A 84 1.56 4.07 -2.44
N VAL A 85 0.86 3.16 -1.75
CA VAL A 85 -0.49 3.43 -1.22
C VAL A 85 -0.49 4.57 -0.20
N ALA A 86 0.50 4.60 0.70
CA ALA A 86 0.63 5.65 1.71
C ALA A 86 0.81 7.04 1.08
N ARG A 87 1.57 7.15 -0.03
CA ARG A 87 1.72 8.40 -0.77
C ARG A 87 0.37 8.97 -1.21
N PHE A 88 -0.52 8.13 -1.73
CA PHE A 88 -1.85 8.57 -2.15
C PHE A 88 -2.73 8.98 -0.97
N HIS A 89 -2.71 8.24 0.14
CA HIS A 89 -3.44 8.63 1.35
C HIS A 89 -2.93 9.97 1.92
N CYS A 90 -1.63 10.20 1.93
CA CYS A 90 -1.04 11.48 2.33
C CYS A 90 -1.45 12.62 1.39
N ALA A 91 -1.42 12.39 0.07
CA ALA A 91 -1.91 13.35 -0.92
C ALA A 91 -3.40 13.70 -0.73
N GLY A 92 -4.20 12.73 -0.31
CA GLY A 92 -5.63 12.91 0.01
C GLY A 92 -5.93 13.42 1.42
N GLY A 93 -4.92 13.75 2.23
CA GLY A 93 -5.09 14.21 3.62
C GLY A 93 -5.52 13.11 4.61
N GLN A 94 -5.52 11.85 4.20
CA GLN A 94 -5.93 10.68 4.99
C GLN A 94 -4.76 10.11 5.80
N PHE A 95 -4.15 10.93 6.66
CA PHE A 95 -2.90 10.58 7.35
C PHE A 95 -3.00 9.36 8.27
N SER A 96 -4.14 9.15 8.93
CA SER A 96 -4.35 7.96 9.75
C SER A 96 -4.25 6.68 8.94
N GLU A 97 -4.75 6.71 7.70
CA GLU A 97 -4.78 5.54 6.84
C GLU A 97 -3.45 5.31 6.13
N ALA A 98 -2.73 6.39 5.80
CA ALA A 98 -1.33 6.31 5.42
C ALA A 98 -0.49 5.61 6.50
N ILE A 99 -0.60 6.05 7.76
CA ILE A 99 0.14 5.45 8.89
C ILE A 99 -0.20 3.98 9.05
N ARG A 100 -1.49 3.60 9.01
CA ARG A 100 -1.90 2.20 9.12
C ARG A 100 -1.29 1.32 8.03
N VAL A 101 -1.24 1.81 6.79
CA VAL A 101 -0.63 1.07 5.67
C VAL A 101 0.89 0.95 5.84
N LEU A 102 1.54 2.02 6.29
CA LEU A 102 2.99 2.02 6.56
C LEU A 102 3.37 1.08 7.71
N ASP A 103 2.59 1.05 8.79
CA ASP A 103 2.78 0.12 9.91
C ASP A 103 2.66 -1.33 9.47
N MET A 104 1.72 -1.65 8.57
CA MET A 104 1.65 -2.98 7.97
C MET A 104 2.93 -3.29 7.17
N GLY A 105 3.47 -2.31 6.44
CA GLY A 105 4.76 -2.44 5.77
C GLY A 105 5.91 -2.71 6.74
N LEU A 106 5.94 -2.07 7.91
CA LEU A 106 6.99 -2.27 8.92
C LEU A 106 6.91 -3.64 9.61
N ILE A 107 5.70 -4.16 9.85
CA ILE A 107 5.48 -5.44 10.53
C ILE A 107 5.73 -6.62 9.59
N MET A 108 5.30 -6.51 8.34
CA MET A 108 5.23 -7.67 7.42
C MET A 108 6.25 -7.60 6.28
N GLY A 109 6.68 -6.39 5.95
CA GLY A 109 7.59 -6.13 4.86
C GLY A 109 9.03 -6.50 5.17
N GLY A 110 9.88 -6.34 4.16
CA GLY A 110 11.29 -6.67 4.22
C GLY A 110 12.12 -5.48 4.69
N LEU A 111 13.38 -5.74 5.04
CA LEU A 111 14.26 -4.73 5.62
C LEU A 111 14.80 -3.73 4.58
N ALA A 112 14.72 -4.05 3.28
CA ALA A 112 15.35 -3.22 2.24
C ALA A 112 14.83 -1.77 2.25
N LEU A 113 13.52 -1.59 2.46
CA LEU A 113 12.86 -0.29 2.41
C LEU A 113 12.49 0.25 3.80
N ARG A 114 13.04 -0.34 4.87
CA ARG A 114 12.65 -0.02 6.25
C ARG A 114 12.88 1.46 6.60
N LYS A 115 13.98 2.05 6.13
CA LYS A 115 14.30 3.47 6.38
C LYS A 115 13.25 4.41 5.78
N ASP A 116 12.80 4.11 4.56
CA ASP A 116 11.78 4.91 3.89
C ASP A 116 10.41 4.75 4.58
N LEU A 117 10.07 3.55 5.03
CA LEU A 117 8.85 3.32 5.81
C LEU A 117 8.87 4.10 7.14
N GLU A 118 9.97 4.03 7.89
CA GLU A 118 10.12 4.77 9.17
C GLU A 118 10.02 6.29 8.93
N SER A 119 10.72 6.82 7.93
CA SER A 119 10.64 8.24 7.57
C SER A 119 9.23 8.66 7.13
N ALA A 120 8.55 7.81 6.34
CA ALA A 120 7.18 8.06 5.91
C ALA A 120 6.20 8.10 7.09
N VAL A 121 6.35 7.21 8.09
CA VAL A 121 5.51 7.22 9.30
C VAL A 121 5.72 8.50 10.09
N GLU A 122 6.97 8.92 10.28
CA GLU A 122 7.29 10.17 10.98
C GLU A 122 6.66 11.39 10.29
N LYS A 123 6.82 11.49 8.95
CA LYS A 123 6.24 12.56 8.14
C LYS A 123 4.71 12.54 8.19
N ALA A 124 4.07 11.39 7.97
CA ALA A 124 2.61 11.24 8.03
C ALA A 124 2.05 11.59 9.42
N SER A 125 2.75 11.19 10.48
CA SER A 125 2.39 11.52 11.85
C SER A 125 2.53 13.02 12.15
N ALA A 126 3.56 13.68 11.63
CA ALA A 126 3.72 15.13 11.75
C ALA A 126 2.59 15.88 11.04
N MET A 127 2.23 15.47 9.83
CA MET A 127 1.10 16.04 9.09
C MET A 127 -0.22 15.86 9.84
N ALA A 128 -0.48 14.66 10.38
CA ALA A 128 -1.68 14.39 11.18
C ALA A 128 -1.79 15.29 12.42
N ARG A 129 -0.67 15.59 13.10
CA ARG A 129 -0.64 16.49 14.26
C ARG A 129 -0.90 17.94 13.86
N ASN A 130 -0.27 18.41 12.79
CA ASN A 130 -0.41 19.79 12.32
C ASN A 130 -1.86 20.12 11.91
N LEU A 131 -2.57 19.14 11.33
CA LEU A 131 -3.97 19.31 10.95
C LEU A 131 -4.89 19.53 12.16
N ARG A 132 -4.69 18.76 13.23
CA ARG A 132 -5.46 18.90 14.48
C ARG A 132 -5.23 20.24 15.17
N VAL A 133 -4.03 20.81 15.07
CA VAL A 133 -3.71 22.12 15.65
C VAL A 133 -4.38 23.25 14.87
N SER A 134 -4.53 23.11 13.54
CA SER A 134 -5.20 24.12 12.71
C SER A 134 -6.71 24.17 12.89
N GLU A 135 -7.35 23.07 13.32
CA GLU A 135 -8.80 23.04 13.60
C GLU A 135 -9.18 23.67 14.96
N GLY A 136 -8.21 23.98 15.82
CA GLY A 136 -8.44 24.58 17.14
C GLY A 136 -8.75 26.08 17.17
N GLY A 137 -9.04 26.71 16.02
CA GLY A 137 -9.12 28.18 15.87
C GLY A 137 -10.38 28.75 15.21
N GLY A 138 -11.44 27.96 14.98
CA GLY A 138 -12.68 28.51 14.41
C GLY A 138 -13.84 27.52 14.46
N GLU A 139 -14.95 27.93 15.10
CA GLU A 139 -16.24 27.29 14.93
C GLU A 139 -16.65 27.35 13.45
N GLY A 140 -16.78 26.18 12.84
CA GLY A 140 -17.18 26.06 11.45
C GLY A 140 -17.29 24.60 11.05
N VAL A 141 -18.47 24.03 11.27
CA VAL A 141 -18.86 22.70 10.81
C VAL A 141 -18.57 22.58 9.31
N VAL A 142 -17.56 21.78 8.95
CA VAL A 142 -17.53 21.15 7.63
C VAL A 142 -17.56 19.66 7.89
N GLN A 143 -18.76 19.12 7.74
CA GLN A 143 -19.03 17.70 7.69
C GLN A 143 -18.27 17.14 6.47
N ALA A 144 -16.99 16.83 6.64
CA ALA A 144 -16.24 16.01 5.70
C ALA A 144 -16.89 14.63 5.75
N GLN A 145 -17.77 14.42 4.79
CA GLN A 145 -18.63 13.26 4.71
C GLN A 145 -17.76 12.01 4.74
N CYS A 146 -17.88 11.31 5.87
CA CYS A 146 -17.57 9.91 5.98
C CYS A 146 -18.36 9.18 4.89
N LEU A 147 -17.73 8.92 3.74
CA LEU A 147 -18.18 7.87 2.85
C LEU A 147 -17.31 6.66 3.11
N LEU A 148 -17.75 5.90 4.12
CA LEU A 148 -17.55 4.46 4.18
C LEU A 148 -17.83 3.87 2.79
N LEU A 149 -16.78 3.49 2.06
CA LEU A 149 -16.93 2.59 0.92
C LEU A 149 -16.42 1.21 1.34
N LEU A 150 -17.24 0.55 2.16
CA LEU A 150 -17.51 -0.86 1.93
C LEU A 150 -18.25 -1.00 0.58
N PRO A 151 -18.08 -2.13 -0.12
CA PRO A 151 -18.27 -2.21 -1.57
C PRO A 151 -19.76 -2.29 -1.94
N GLN A 152 -20.23 -1.35 -2.75
CA GLN A 152 -21.51 -1.46 -3.46
C GLN A 152 -21.31 -1.13 -4.95
N GLN A 153 -21.23 -2.21 -5.72
CA GLN A 153 -21.86 -2.40 -7.04
C GLN A 153 -21.26 -1.68 -8.26
N PHE A 154 -20.42 -2.45 -8.98
CA PHE A 154 -20.42 -2.65 -10.44
C PHE A 154 -21.41 -1.82 -11.28
N LYS A 155 -20.88 -1.16 -12.32
CA LYS A 155 -21.43 -1.19 -13.68
C LYS A 155 -20.32 -1.23 -14.72
N ASP A 156 -20.57 -2.06 -15.72
CA ASP A 156 -19.72 -2.48 -16.83
C ASP A 156 -19.48 -1.31 -17.80
N ALA A 157 -18.36 -1.18 -18.50
CA ALA A 157 -17.66 -2.18 -19.28
C ALA A 157 -16.16 -1.83 -19.38
N GLU A 158 -15.35 -2.83 -19.75
CA GLU A 158 -13.88 -2.80 -19.86
C GLU A 158 -13.11 -3.14 -18.57
N VAL A 159 -13.56 -4.18 -17.86
CA VAL A 159 -12.93 -4.69 -16.61
C VAL A 159 -12.42 -6.15 -16.74
N ASP A 160 -12.31 -6.68 -17.96
CA ASP A 160 -12.16 -8.13 -18.14
C ASP A 160 -10.78 -8.69 -17.79
N CYS A 161 -9.68 -7.96 -17.97
CA CYS A 161 -8.35 -8.54 -17.72
C CYS A 161 -7.97 -8.63 -16.22
N ILE A 162 -8.30 -7.60 -15.43
CA ILE A 162 -7.95 -7.55 -14.00
C ILE A 162 -8.93 -8.37 -13.17
N ALA A 163 -10.23 -8.33 -13.51
CA ALA A 163 -11.23 -9.14 -12.82
C ALA A 163 -11.06 -10.64 -13.10
N LEU A 164 -10.63 -11.05 -14.31
CA LEU A 164 -10.30 -12.45 -14.56
C LEU A 164 -9.09 -12.92 -13.74
N LEU A 165 -8.03 -12.11 -13.61
CA LEU A 165 -6.86 -12.47 -12.79
C LEU A 165 -7.23 -12.61 -11.31
N LEU A 166 -7.98 -11.66 -10.75
CA LEU A 166 -8.42 -11.70 -9.35
C LEU A 166 -9.43 -12.83 -9.09
N THR A 167 -10.31 -13.13 -10.06
CA THR A 167 -11.27 -14.25 -9.95
C THR A 167 -10.59 -15.61 -10.11
N PHE A 168 -9.53 -15.71 -10.92
CA PHE A 168 -8.72 -16.91 -11.09
C PHE A 168 -7.91 -17.24 -9.83
N CYS A 169 -7.32 -16.24 -9.17
CA CYS A 169 -6.70 -16.41 -7.86
C CYS A 169 -7.73 -16.80 -6.78
N ARG A 170 -8.88 -16.12 -6.72
CA ARG A 170 -9.93 -16.39 -5.72
C ARG A 170 -10.58 -17.78 -5.86
N ARG A 171 -10.69 -18.36 -7.07
CA ARG A 171 -11.25 -19.71 -7.28
C ARG A 171 -10.30 -20.87 -6.92
N ARG A 172 -8.98 -20.63 -6.79
CA ARG A 172 -8.04 -21.67 -6.34
C ARG A 172 -7.91 -21.75 -4.81
N ALA A 173 -8.28 -20.69 -4.09
CA ALA A 173 -8.22 -20.57 -2.63
C ALA A 173 -9.42 -21.20 -1.89
N GLY A 174 -10.01 -22.28 -2.43
CA GLY A 174 -11.04 -23.08 -1.76
C GLY A 174 -10.51 -23.96 -0.62
N ALA A 175 -9.36 -23.65 -0.02
CA ALA A 175 -8.79 -24.39 1.10
C ALA A 175 -8.55 -23.43 2.27
N SER A 176 -9.49 -23.50 3.23
CA SER A 176 -9.45 -22.89 4.55
C SER A 176 -8.12 -23.12 5.27
N VAL A 177 -7.42 -22.05 5.67
CA VAL A 177 -6.42 -22.14 6.75
C VAL A 177 -6.63 -20.98 7.74
N PRO A 178 -6.79 -21.26 9.06
CA PRO A 178 -7.03 -20.24 10.08
C PRO A 178 -5.79 -19.39 10.39
N TRP A 179 -5.98 -18.08 10.46
CA TRP A 179 -4.98 -17.02 10.58
C TRP A 179 -4.33 -16.84 11.97
N LEU A 180 -4.49 -17.77 12.93
CA LEU A 180 -4.19 -17.52 14.35
C LEU A 180 -2.98 -18.23 14.95
N VAL A 181 -2.02 -18.74 14.17
CA VAL A 181 -0.88 -19.49 14.74
C VAL A 181 0.46 -19.14 14.11
N ILE A 182 0.86 -17.86 14.04
CA ILE A 182 2.28 -17.52 13.79
C ILE A 182 2.66 -16.22 14.53
N PHE A 183 2.67 -16.25 15.88
CA PHE A 183 3.48 -15.30 16.67
C PHE A 183 4.07 -15.92 17.95
N HIS A 184 4.10 -17.24 18.06
CA HIS A 184 4.82 -17.93 19.12
C HIS A 184 5.58 -19.11 18.51
N SER A 185 6.89 -18.93 18.30
CA SER A 185 7.89 -19.91 18.67
C SER A 185 9.29 -19.36 18.45
N THR A 186 9.88 -18.97 19.58
CA THR A 186 11.30 -19.07 19.98
C THR A 186 12.31 -18.15 19.30
#